data_AF-A0A6J0V7J4-F1
#
_entry.id   AF-A0A6J0V7J4-F1
#
_cell.length_a   1.000
_cell.length_b   1.000
_cell.length_c   1.000
_cell.angle_alpha   90.00
_cell.angle_beta   90.00
_cell.angle_gamma   90.00
#
_symmetry.space_group_name_H-M   'P 1'
#
loop_
_entity.id
_entity.type
_entity.pdbx_description
1 polymer ?
#
loop_
_entity_poly.entity_id
_entity_poly.type
_entity_poly.pdbx_seq_one_letter_code
_entity_poly.pdbx_strand_id
1 'polypeptide(L)'
;MAVSESQLKKMLSKYKYRDLTVQETISVIAQYKDLKPVMDGYVFNDGSSRELMSLTGTIPVSYRGNTYNIPICLWLLDTYPFNPPICFVKPTSTMTIKTGKHVDANGKIYLPYLHEWKHPQSDLIGLIQVMIVVFGEEPPVFSRPTISAAYPPYQATGPPNTSYMPGMPSGISPFPPGPPPNPSGYPSYPYPPPAGPFPATTSTQHYPSQPPVTTVADGRRKQKQVWICGHSYVFWAEKRALERSFGPQLGIRLEDGKLHWLGKSGMTWDQLIPTLLHTRRRLPDPDVLVIHLGGNDLGTDSNMTLIHRMKKDLGYLKQIFKNSILVWSDIVPRKVWNQELPAFLMEKSRRKVNQAIGRFIYDIGGTVIRHDTLVLQSPGLFHLNGVLLSESGTDIFNLDLMGVLETLV
;
A
#
# COMPACT_ATOMS: atom_id res chain seq x y z
N MET A 1 20.64 -17.65 -27.57
CA MET A 1 21.48 -18.74 -27.01
C MET A 1 20.79 -19.30 -25.78
N ALA A 2 20.65 -20.62 -25.67
CA ALA A 2 20.16 -21.24 -24.45
C ALA A 2 21.26 -21.13 -23.37
N VAL A 3 20.90 -20.69 -22.17
CA VAL A 3 21.86 -20.57 -21.06
C VAL A 3 22.22 -21.97 -20.58
N SER A 4 23.51 -22.31 -20.53
CA SER A 4 23.96 -23.64 -20.10
C SER A 4 23.87 -23.81 -18.58
N GLU A 5 23.74 -25.04 -18.11
CA GLU A 5 23.79 -25.36 -16.67
C GLU A 5 25.09 -24.85 -16.01
N SER A 6 26.23 -24.99 -16.70
CA SER A 6 27.52 -24.49 -16.23
C SER A 6 27.53 -22.96 -16.05
N GLN A 7 26.87 -22.22 -16.95
CA GLN A 7 26.74 -20.77 -16.86
C GLN A 7 25.84 -20.38 -15.67
N LEU A 8 24.73 -21.08 -15.45
CA LEU A 8 23.84 -20.86 -14.30
C LEU A 8 24.56 -21.13 -12.97
N LYS A 9 25.32 -22.23 -12.87
CA LYS A 9 26.12 -22.54 -11.67
C LYS A 9 27.14 -21.43 -11.37
N LYS A 10 27.73 -20.80 -12.39
CA LYS A 10 28.63 -19.65 -12.22
C LYS A 10 27.88 -18.41 -11.71
N MET A 11 26.73 -18.09 -12.30
CA MET A 11 25.87 -16.96 -11.88
C MET A 11 25.42 -17.11 -10.42
N LEU A 12 25.08 -18.33 -10.00
CA LEU A 12 24.54 -18.64 -8.67
C LEU A 12 25.62 -19.05 -7.66
N SER A 13 26.88 -18.67 -7.88
CA SER A 13 28.01 -19.08 -7.02
C SER A 13 27.87 -18.65 -5.55
N LYS A 14 27.14 -17.56 -5.27
CA LYS A 14 26.87 -17.03 -3.93
C LYS A 14 25.60 -17.60 -3.28
N TYR A 15 24.84 -18.45 -3.99
CA TYR A 15 23.57 -18.99 -3.48
C TYR A 15 23.83 -20.18 -2.56
N LYS A 16 23.09 -20.22 -1.44
CA LYS A 16 23.23 -21.26 -0.42
C LYS A 16 22.81 -22.65 -0.94
N TYR A 17 21.77 -22.69 -1.77
CA TYR A 17 21.23 -23.93 -2.35
C TYR A 17 21.30 -23.88 -3.88
N ARG A 18 22.53 -23.70 -4.38
CA ARG A 18 22.84 -23.48 -5.79
C ARG A 18 22.24 -24.54 -6.72
N ASP A 19 22.46 -25.81 -6.44
CA ASP A 19 22.10 -26.87 -7.38
C ASP A 19 20.57 -27.02 -7.51
N LEU A 20 19.81 -26.84 -6.42
CA LEU A 20 18.34 -26.78 -6.44
C LEU A 20 17.86 -25.58 -7.27
N THR A 21 18.45 -24.40 -7.07
CA THR A 21 18.10 -23.18 -7.80
C THR A 21 18.36 -23.34 -9.31
N VAL A 22 19.48 -23.97 -9.68
CA VAL A 22 19.83 -24.25 -11.09
C VAL A 22 18.81 -25.22 -11.71
N GLN A 23 18.49 -26.32 -11.02
CA GLN A 23 17.56 -27.32 -11.52
C GLN A 23 16.17 -26.73 -11.79
N GLU A 24 15.65 -25.95 -10.85
CA GLU A 24 14.35 -25.28 -11.04
C GLU A 24 14.41 -24.22 -12.14
N THR A 25 15.49 -23.43 -12.20
CA THR A 25 15.68 -22.44 -13.26
C THR A 25 15.67 -23.08 -14.65
N ILE A 26 16.38 -24.20 -14.84
CA ILE A 26 16.40 -24.95 -16.10
C ILE A 26 14.99 -25.44 -16.45
N SER A 27 14.26 -25.96 -15.47
CA SER A 27 12.89 -26.46 -15.67
C SER A 27 11.96 -25.34 -16.14
N VAL A 28 12.04 -24.16 -15.51
CA VAL A 28 11.23 -22.99 -15.88
C VAL A 28 11.55 -22.49 -17.29
N ILE A 29 12.82 -22.28 -17.63
CA ILE A 29 13.20 -21.74 -18.95
C ILE A 29 13.02 -22.78 -20.08
N ALA A 30 12.95 -24.07 -19.73
CA ALA A 30 12.59 -25.12 -20.66
C ALA A 30 11.08 -25.05 -21.01
N GLN A 31 10.22 -24.75 -20.04
CA GLN A 31 8.77 -24.65 -20.25
C GLN A 31 8.33 -23.28 -20.78
N TYR A 32 8.86 -22.19 -20.21
CA TYR A 32 8.50 -20.80 -20.55
C TYR A 32 9.67 -20.14 -21.27
N LYS A 33 9.70 -20.28 -22.60
CA LYS A 33 10.85 -19.90 -23.44
C LYS A 33 11.19 -18.41 -23.41
N ASP A 34 10.23 -17.54 -23.11
CA ASP A 34 10.44 -16.09 -23.06
C ASP A 34 11.03 -15.63 -21.72
N LEU A 35 10.99 -16.45 -20.67
CA LEU A 35 11.66 -16.15 -19.40
C LEU A 35 13.15 -16.43 -19.53
N LYS A 36 13.97 -15.44 -19.20
CA LYS A 36 15.43 -15.53 -19.23
C LYS A 36 16.04 -15.26 -17.85
N PRO A 37 17.08 -16.01 -17.46
CA PRO A 37 17.81 -15.75 -16.24
C PRO A 37 18.76 -14.57 -16.43
N VAL A 38 18.71 -13.60 -15.52
CA VAL A 38 19.51 -12.37 -15.55
C VAL A 38 20.09 -12.13 -14.16
N MET A 39 21.40 -11.86 -14.07
CA MET A 39 22.01 -11.35 -12.82
C MET A 39 21.92 -9.83 -12.82
N ASP A 40 21.39 -9.26 -11.75
CA ASP A 40 21.30 -7.81 -11.59
C ASP A 40 21.25 -7.43 -10.09
N GLY A 41 21.46 -6.14 -9.78
CA GLY A 41 21.44 -5.60 -8.43
C GLY A 41 20.00 -5.37 -7.94
N TYR A 42 19.58 -6.12 -6.94
CA TYR A 42 18.30 -5.92 -6.27
C TYR A 42 18.46 -5.03 -5.03
N VAL A 43 17.75 -3.90 -5.00
CA VAL A 43 17.72 -2.99 -3.85
C VAL A 43 16.56 -3.37 -2.93
N PHE A 44 16.89 -3.75 -1.70
CA PHE A 44 15.92 -4.06 -0.65
C PHE A 44 15.35 -2.77 -0.04
N ASN A 45 14.23 -2.91 0.66
CA ASN A 45 13.54 -1.77 1.29
C ASN A 45 14.38 -1.08 2.38
N ASP A 46 15.43 -1.74 2.90
CA ASP A 46 16.38 -1.16 3.85
C ASP A 46 17.50 -0.34 3.16
N GLY A 47 17.48 -0.26 1.82
CA GLY A 47 18.49 0.41 1.01
C GLY A 47 19.74 -0.43 0.72
N SER A 48 19.84 -1.63 1.29
CA SER A 48 20.90 -2.57 0.91
C SER A 48 20.67 -3.08 -0.51
N SER A 49 21.75 -3.36 -1.23
CA SER A 49 21.69 -3.98 -2.55
C SER A 49 22.38 -5.34 -2.52
N ARG A 50 21.82 -6.33 -3.21
CA ARG A 50 22.49 -7.61 -3.46
C ARG A 50 22.38 -7.97 -4.93
N GLU A 51 23.44 -8.59 -5.43
CA GLU A 51 23.47 -9.19 -6.75
C GLU A 51 22.69 -10.51 -6.71
N LEU A 52 21.53 -10.56 -7.38
CA LEU A 52 20.62 -11.70 -7.39
C LEU A 52 20.28 -12.09 -8.83
N MET A 53 19.88 -13.34 -9.01
CA MET A 53 19.27 -13.81 -10.25
C MET A 53 17.78 -13.44 -10.27
N SER A 54 17.31 -12.96 -11.41
CA SER A 54 15.90 -12.87 -11.75
C SER A 54 15.56 -13.73 -12.97
N LEU A 55 14.34 -14.26 -13.02
CA LEU A 55 13.73 -14.75 -14.26
C LEU A 55 12.83 -13.65 -14.81
N THR A 56 13.26 -13.04 -15.91
CA THR A 56 12.59 -11.89 -16.52
C THR A 56 12.17 -12.20 -17.95
N GLY A 57 10.95 -11.84 -18.31
CA GLY A 57 10.36 -12.11 -19.62
C GLY A 57 8.84 -12.08 -19.56
N THR A 58 8.18 -12.84 -20.44
CA THR A 58 6.72 -12.90 -20.50
C THR A 58 6.17 -14.29 -20.21
N ILE A 59 4.97 -14.35 -19.64
CA ILE A 59 4.17 -15.58 -19.52
C ILE A 59 2.86 -15.45 -20.33
N PRO A 60 2.42 -16.51 -21.02
CA PRO A 60 1.17 -16.49 -21.78
C PRO A 60 -0.03 -16.62 -20.84
N VAL A 61 -0.92 -15.64 -20.88
CA VAL A 61 -2.12 -15.56 -20.04
C VAL A 61 -3.36 -15.40 -20.91
N SER A 62 -4.31 -16.33 -20.78
CA SER A 62 -5.59 -16.26 -21.49
C SER A 62 -6.57 -15.36 -20.76
N TYR A 63 -7.03 -14.28 -21.39
CA TYR A 63 -8.05 -13.37 -20.88
C TYR A 63 -9.12 -13.12 -21.95
N ARG A 64 -10.38 -13.41 -21.63
CA ARG A 64 -11.54 -13.20 -22.53
C ARG A 64 -11.35 -13.79 -23.94
N GLY A 65 -10.77 -15.00 -24.02
CA GLY A 65 -10.56 -15.72 -25.28
C GLY A 65 -9.30 -15.35 -26.05
N ASN A 66 -8.53 -14.35 -25.61
CA ASN A 66 -7.24 -13.98 -26.21
C ASN A 66 -6.07 -14.30 -25.28
N THR A 67 -4.93 -14.69 -25.85
CA THR A 67 -3.70 -14.91 -25.08
C THR A 67 -2.83 -13.66 -25.12
N TYR A 68 -2.49 -13.15 -23.94
CA TYR A 68 -1.62 -12.00 -23.75
C TYR A 68 -0.29 -12.43 -23.12
N ASN A 69 0.80 -11.84 -23.59
CA ASN A 69 2.14 -12.08 -23.04
C ASN A 69 2.40 -11.08 -21.91
N ILE A 70 2.16 -11.50 -20.66
CA ILE A 70 2.26 -10.62 -19.50
C ILE A 70 3.72 -10.57 -19.02
N PRO A 71 4.35 -9.38 -18.98
CA PRO A 71 5.74 -9.25 -18.59
C PRO A 71 5.91 -9.34 -17.07
N ILE A 72 6.75 -10.27 -16.63
CA ILE A 72 7.02 -10.55 -15.21
C ILE A 72 8.53 -10.58 -14.92
N CYS A 73 8.87 -10.43 -13.65
CA CYS A 73 10.22 -10.53 -13.12
C CYS A 73 10.18 -11.25 -11.77
N LEU A 74 10.83 -12.41 -11.67
CA LEU A 74 10.87 -13.27 -10.49
C LEU A 74 12.27 -13.24 -9.90
N TRP A 75 12.49 -12.47 -8.83
CA TRP A 75 13.79 -12.41 -8.13
C TRP A 75 13.95 -13.59 -7.19
N LEU A 76 15.02 -14.35 -7.36
CA LEU A 76 15.35 -15.49 -6.51
C LEU A 76 16.31 -15.01 -5.42
N LEU A 77 15.96 -15.17 -4.14
CA LEU A 77 16.87 -14.85 -3.04
C LEU A 77 18.03 -15.86 -2.98
N ASP A 78 19.16 -15.47 -2.39
CA ASP A 78 20.32 -16.35 -2.14
C ASP A 78 20.02 -17.61 -1.31
N THR A 79 18.84 -17.64 -0.68
CA THR A 79 18.29 -18.74 0.13
C THR A 79 17.18 -19.53 -0.57
N TYR A 80 16.88 -19.24 -1.83
CA TYR A 80 15.99 -20.05 -2.68
C TYR A 80 16.47 -21.53 -2.72
N PRO A 81 15.58 -22.55 -2.67
CA PRO A 81 14.11 -22.50 -2.72
C PRO A 81 13.41 -22.39 -1.36
N PHE A 82 14.12 -22.17 -0.25
CA PHE A 82 13.49 -22.15 1.08
C PHE A 82 12.79 -20.83 1.41
N ASN A 83 13.05 -19.78 0.63
CA ASN A 83 12.29 -18.54 0.65
C ASN A 83 11.65 -18.31 -0.74
N PRO A 84 10.42 -17.75 -0.78
CA PRO A 84 9.74 -17.47 -2.04
C PRO A 84 10.48 -16.42 -2.88
N PRO A 85 10.27 -16.41 -4.20
CA PRO A 85 10.77 -15.35 -5.06
C PRO A 85 10.02 -14.02 -4.80
N ILE A 86 10.71 -12.90 -5.02
CA ILE A 86 10.07 -11.58 -5.03
C ILE A 86 9.60 -11.28 -6.46
N CYS A 87 8.30 -11.15 -6.64
CA CYS A 87 7.68 -11.14 -7.96
C CYS A 87 7.15 -9.76 -8.33
N PHE A 88 7.36 -9.34 -9.58
CA PHE A 88 6.84 -8.09 -10.12
C PHE A 88 6.25 -8.29 -11.52
N VAL A 89 5.22 -7.53 -11.87
CA VAL A 89 4.91 -7.21 -13.26
C VAL A 89 5.80 -6.07 -13.75
N LYS A 90 6.24 -6.15 -15.01
CA LYS A 90 7.15 -5.18 -15.62
C LYS A 90 6.48 -4.57 -16.86
N PRO A 91 5.58 -3.58 -16.71
CA PRO A 91 4.89 -2.99 -17.86
C PRO A 91 5.89 -2.41 -18.87
N THR A 92 5.59 -2.57 -20.16
CA THR A 92 6.30 -1.84 -21.22
C THR A 92 5.87 -0.36 -21.23
N SER A 93 6.53 0.47 -22.04
CA SER A 93 6.15 1.89 -22.21
C SER A 93 4.72 2.10 -22.70
N THR A 94 4.15 1.10 -23.36
CA THR A 94 2.77 1.08 -23.86
C THR A 94 1.78 0.45 -22.90
N MET A 95 2.19 0.07 -21.69
CA MET A 95 1.34 -0.55 -20.68
C MET A 95 1.24 0.31 -19.41
N THR A 96 0.23 0.02 -18.61
CA THR A 96 0.04 0.58 -17.26
C THR A 96 -0.35 -0.53 -16.31
N ILE A 97 0.17 -0.50 -15.08
CA ILE A 97 -0.19 -1.45 -14.02
C ILE A 97 -1.65 -1.22 -13.60
N LYS A 98 -2.40 -2.30 -13.51
CA LYS A 98 -3.69 -2.33 -12.84
C LYS A 98 -3.47 -2.78 -11.40
N THR A 99 -3.59 -1.84 -10.47
CA THR A 99 -3.57 -2.18 -9.04
C THR A 99 -4.79 -2.99 -8.67
N GLY A 100 -4.63 -3.98 -7.81
CA GLY A 100 -5.72 -4.84 -7.37
C GLY A 100 -5.31 -5.73 -6.21
N LYS A 101 -6.10 -6.78 -5.98
CA LYS A 101 -5.90 -7.72 -4.88
C LYS A 101 -4.50 -8.36 -4.88
N HIS A 102 -3.99 -8.63 -6.08
CA HIS A 102 -2.76 -9.39 -6.28
C HIS A 102 -1.57 -8.55 -6.74
N VAL A 103 -1.75 -7.25 -7.03
CA VAL A 103 -0.69 -6.38 -7.57
C VAL A 103 -0.78 -4.98 -7.00
N ASP A 104 0.33 -4.46 -6.47
CA ASP A 104 0.41 -3.07 -5.96
C ASP A 104 0.80 -2.05 -7.05
N ALA A 105 0.85 -0.77 -6.69
CA ALA A 105 1.19 0.33 -7.61
C ALA A 105 2.63 0.26 -8.16
N ASN A 106 3.53 -0.48 -7.50
CA ASN A 106 4.90 -0.72 -7.96
C ASN A 106 4.98 -1.98 -8.84
N GLY A 107 3.85 -2.64 -9.09
CA GLY A 107 3.77 -3.88 -9.84
C GLY A 107 4.18 -5.10 -9.04
N LYS A 108 4.37 -5.00 -7.72
CA LYS A 108 4.73 -6.15 -6.89
C LYS A 108 3.56 -7.10 -6.77
N ILE A 109 3.82 -8.39 -6.97
CA ILE A 109 2.81 -9.45 -7.01
C ILE A 109 2.66 -10.09 -5.62
N TYR A 110 1.41 -10.30 -5.21
CA TYR A 110 1.00 -10.89 -3.94
C TYR A 110 0.03 -12.05 -4.21
N LEU A 111 0.48 -13.27 -3.94
CA LEU A 111 -0.30 -14.49 -4.16
C LEU A 111 -0.31 -15.35 -2.90
N PRO A 112 -1.42 -16.06 -2.60
CA PRO A 112 -1.44 -17.07 -1.55
C PRO A 112 -0.30 -18.08 -1.71
N TYR A 113 -0.01 -18.51 -2.95
CA TYR A 113 1.09 -19.43 -3.26
C TYR A 113 2.47 -18.91 -2.81
N LEU A 114 2.74 -17.61 -2.95
CA LEU A 114 3.98 -16.99 -2.46
C LEU A 114 4.00 -16.91 -0.94
N HIS A 115 2.84 -16.70 -0.33
CA HIS A 115 2.72 -16.55 1.11
C HIS A 115 2.82 -17.88 1.86
N GLU A 116 2.31 -18.95 1.26
CA GLU A 116 2.33 -20.33 1.76
C GLU A 116 3.52 -21.13 1.22
N TRP A 117 4.49 -20.44 0.59
CA TRP A 117 5.63 -21.05 -0.04
C TRP A 117 6.41 -21.94 0.93
N LYS A 118 6.51 -23.22 0.59
CA LYS A 118 7.25 -24.20 1.36
C LYS A 118 7.90 -25.22 0.43
N HIS A 119 9.22 -25.25 0.41
CA HIS A 119 9.94 -26.30 -0.31
C HIS A 119 9.80 -27.66 0.42
N PRO A 120 9.57 -28.78 -0.30
CA PRO A 120 9.49 -28.93 -1.76
C PRO A 120 8.07 -28.83 -2.35
N GLN A 121 7.06 -28.50 -1.55
CA GLN A 121 5.67 -28.40 -2.03
C GLN A 121 5.43 -27.21 -2.98
N SER A 122 6.24 -26.17 -2.87
CA SER A 122 6.19 -24.96 -3.70
C SER A 122 7.42 -24.86 -4.58
N ASP A 123 7.20 -24.53 -5.86
CA ASP A 123 8.24 -24.33 -6.87
C ASP A 123 7.85 -23.22 -7.86
N LEU A 124 8.78 -22.83 -8.74
CA LEU A 124 8.54 -21.75 -9.71
C LEU A 124 7.51 -22.11 -10.78
N ILE A 125 7.39 -23.38 -11.16
CA ILE A 125 6.43 -23.80 -12.19
C ILE A 125 5.01 -23.66 -11.66
N GLY A 126 4.75 -24.16 -10.46
CA GLY A 126 3.48 -24.02 -9.76
C GLY A 126 3.14 -22.56 -9.51
N LEU A 127 4.13 -21.73 -9.14
CA LEU A 127 3.93 -20.28 -9.02
C LEU A 127 3.48 -19.64 -10.34
N ILE A 128 4.15 -19.95 -11.45
CA ILE A 128 3.81 -19.40 -12.76
C ILE A 128 2.41 -19.87 -13.20
N GLN A 129 2.05 -21.13 -12.94
CA GLN A 129 0.70 -21.64 -13.22
C GLN A 129 -0.37 -20.89 -12.44
N VAL A 130 -0.12 -20.64 -11.14
CA VAL A 130 -1.03 -19.81 -10.32
C VAL A 130 -1.12 -18.39 -10.87
N MET A 131 0.00 -17.78 -11.29
CA MET A 131 -0.01 -16.47 -11.93
C MET A 131 -0.87 -16.46 -13.21
N ILE A 132 -0.76 -17.49 -14.06
CA ILE A 132 -1.53 -17.59 -15.31
C ILE A 132 -3.03 -17.63 -15.02
N VAL A 133 -3.46 -18.41 -14.02
CA VAL A 133 -4.87 -18.49 -13.62
C VAL A 133 -5.35 -17.15 -13.07
N VAL A 134 -4.63 -16.59 -12.08
CA VAL A 134 -5.02 -15.35 -11.42
C VAL A 134 -5.04 -14.17 -12.39
N PHE A 135 -4.05 -14.05 -13.27
CA PHE A 135 -4.00 -12.98 -14.27
C PHE A 135 -4.99 -13.20 -15.42
N GLY A 136 -5.44 -14.43 -15.66
CA GLY A 136 -6.49 -14.76 -16.61
C GLY A 136 -7.88 -14.36 -16.11
N GLU A 137 -8.07 -14.27 -14.80
CA GLU A 137 -9.28 -13.69 -14.19
C GLU A 137 -9.16 -12.17 -14.06
N GLU A 138 -8.03 -11.70 -13.53
CA GLU A 138 -7.75 -10.28 -13.31
C GLU A 138 -6.39 -9.87 -13.92
N PRO A 139 -6.38 -9.32 -15.15
CA PRO A 139 -5.15 -8.87 -15.80
C PRO A 139 -4.44 -7.79 -14.99
N PRO A 140 -3.12 -7.94 -14.73
CA PRO A 140 -2.38 -7.02 -13.88
C PRO A 140 -1.85 -5.79 -14.64
N VAL A 141 -1.97 -5.78 -15.97
CA VAL A 141 -1.56 -4.67 -16.84
C VAL A 141 -2.59 -4.45 -17.93
N PHE A 142 -2.73 -3.20 -18.37
CA PHE A 142 -3.52 -2.82 -19.54
C PHE A 142 -2.66 -2.06 -20.55
N SER A 143 -2.99 -2.17 -21.84
CA SER A 143 -2.43 -1.31 -22.87
C SER A 143 -2.91 0.13 -22.69
N ARG A 144 -2.01 1.09 -22.79
CA ARG A 144 -2.36 2.51 -22.91
C ARG A 144 -3.09 2.72 -24.25
N PRO A 145 -4.21 3.46 -24.27
CA PRO A 145 -4.85 3.80 -25.53
C PRO A 145 -3.88 4.63 -26.38
N THR A 146 -3.60 4.17 -27.59
CA THR A 146 -2.90 4.99 -28.59
C THR A 146 -3.86 6.09 -29.03
N ILE A 147 -3.58 7.34 -28.67
CA ILE A 147 -4.32 8.48 -29.24
C ILE A 147 -3.88 8.58 -30.70
N SER A 148 -4.55 7.84 -31.60
CA SER A 148 -4.47 8.07 -33.03
C SER A 148 -5.48 9.15 -33.39
N ALA A 149 -5.11 10.42 -33.19
CA ALA A 149 -5.81 11.53 -33.83
C ALA A 149 -5.17 11.75 -35.21
N ALA A 150 -5.57 10.94 -36.18
CA ALA A 150 -5.44 11.33 -37.58
C ALA A 150 -6.54 12.37 -37.86
N TYR A 151 -6.21 13.65 -37.70
CA TYR A 151 -7.04 14.70 -38.30
C TYR A 151 -6.95 14.52 -39.82
N PRO A 152 -8.07 14.44 -40.56
CA PRO A 152 -8.02 14.51 -42.00
C PRO A 152 -7.42 15.86 -42.41
N PRO A 153 -6.55 15.92 -43.44
CA PRO A 153 -5.98 17.17 -43.88
C PRO A 153 -7.10 18.05 -44.43
N TYR A 154 -7.28 19.24 -43.85
CA TYR A 154 -8.15 20.26 -44.40
C TYR A 154 -7.65 20.63 -45.81
N GLN A 155 -8.50 20.46 -46.82
CA GLN A 155 -8.28 21.03 -48.14
C GLN A 155 -8.47 22.54 -48.05
N ALA A 156 -7.39 23.29 -48.32
CA ALA A 156 -7.44 24.73 -48.47
C ALA A 156 -8.07 25.08 -49.83
N THR A 157 -9.31 25.56 -49.83
CA THR A 157 -9.90 26.28 -50.96
C THR A 157 -10.12 27.73 -50.55
N GLY A 158 -9.11 28.57 -50.81
CA GLY A 158 -9.19 30.02 -50.68
C GLY A 158 -8.45 30.69 -51.85
N PRO A 159 -8.99 31.73 -52.49
CA PRO A 159 -8.35 32.39 -53.64
C PRO A 159 -7.15 33.25 -53.21
N PRO A 160 -6.23 33.59 -54.15
CA PRO A 160 -4.96 34.24 -53.85
C PRO A 160 -5.11 35.76 -53.74
N ASN A 161 -4.40 36.39 -52.77
CA ASN A 161 -3.82 37.73 -52.88
C ASN A 161 -3.06 38.08 -51.57
N THR A 162 -1.74 38.21 -51.59
CA THR A 162 -0.92 39.44 -51.81
C THR A 162 -1.13 40.58 -50.80
N SER A 163 -0.06 40.77 -50.00
CA SER A 163 0.56 42.05 -49.55
C SER A 163 -0.17 43.04 -48.62
N TYR A 164 0.34 43.11 -47.39
CA TYR A 164 0.95 44.28 -46.70
C TYR A 164 0.14 45.60 -46.52
N MET A 165 -0.25 45.93 -45.27
CA MET A 165 0.13 47.17 -44.55
C MET A 165 -0.50 47.25 -43.12
N PRO A 166 0.11 48.00 -42.17
CA PRO A 166 -0.29 48.09 -40.76
C PRO A 166 -0.90 49.44 -40.35
N GLY A 167 -1.76 49.45 -39.31
CA GLY A 167 -1.96 50.63 -38.46
C GLY A 167 -3.39 50.97 -38.00
N MET A 168 -3.51 51.23 -36.70
CA MET A 168 -4.49 52.06 -35.97
C MET A 168 -5.86 51.48 -35.50
N PRO A 169 -6.44 52.05 -34.41
CA PRO A 169 -7.27 51.33 -33.44
C PRO A 169 -8.75 51.73 -33.41
N SER A 170 -9.52 51.00 -32.60
CA SER A 170 -10.86 51.31 -32.02
C SER A 170 -12.07 50.74 -32.76
N GLY A 171 -12.97 50.11 -31.99
CA GLY A 171 -14.40 49.99 -32.35
C GLY A 171 -14.96 48.57 -32.46
N ILE A 172 -15.73 48.17 -31.43
CA ILE A 172 -17.07 47.54 -31.47
C ILE A 172 -17.33 46.39 -32.49
N SER A 173 -17.65 45.22 -31.91
CA SER A 173 -18.44 44.02 -32.32
C SER A 173 -19.23 44.04 -33.67
N PRO A 174 -19.56 42.90 -34.34
CA PRO A 174 -20.10 41.66 -33.73
C PRO A 174 -19.74 40.30 -34.39
N PHE A 175 -19.98 39.21 -33.64
CA PHE A 175 -19.87 37.81 -34.10
C PHE A 175 -21.09 37.36 -34.93
N PRO A 176 -20.93 36.47 -35.95
CA PRO A 176 -22.02 35.80 -36.64
C PRO A 176 -22.39 34.42 -36.02
N PRO A 177 -23.53 33.81 -36.42
CA PRO A 177 -24.32 32.89 -35.60
C PRO A 177 -24.01 31.40 -35.81
N GLY A 178 -24.27 30.60 -34.76
CA GLY A 178 -24.10 29.15 -34.76
C GLY A 178 -25.31 28.35 -35.33
N PRO A 179 -25.13 27.03 -35.58
CA PRO A 179 -26.09 26.18 -36.30
C PRO A 179 -27.21 25.57 -35.41
N PRO A 180 -28.27 24.97 -36.00
CA PRO A 180 -29.54 24.66 -35.34
C PRO A 180 -29.55 23.32 -34.55
N PRO A 181 -30.54 23.12 -33.64
CA PRO A 181 -30.58 21.97 -32.73
C PRO A 181 -31.45 20.80 -33.24
N ASN A 182 -31.13 19.58 -32.81
CA ASN A 182 -32.00 18.38 -32.91
C ASN A 182 -32.52 18.00 -31.50
N PRO A 183 -33.69 17.35 -31.38
CA PRO A 183 -34.57 17.43 -30.22
C PRO A 183 -34.45 16.25 -29.24
N SER A 184 -35.15 16.37 -28.11
CA SER A 184 -35.42 15.40 -27.00
C SER A 184 -34.37 15.39 -25.87
N GLY A 185 -34.67 15.61 -24.59
CA GLY A 185 -35.89 15.90 -23.83
C GLY A 185 -35.55 15.89 -22.33
N TYR A 186 -36.35 16.58 -21.50
CA TYR A 186 -36.42 16.64 -20.01
C TYR A 186 -36.07 18.00 -19.33
N PRO A 187 -36.85 18.41 -18.29
CA PRO A 187 -37.04 19.82 -17.93
C PRO A 187 -36.08 20.36 -16.86
N SER A 188 -35.67 21.62 -17.03
CA SER A 188 -34.89 22.41 -16.06
C SER A 188 -35.75 23.51 -15.43
N TYR A 189 -35.58 23.73 -14.12
CA TYR A 189 -36.22 24.81 -13.34
C TYR A 189 -35.57 26.18 -13.63
N PRO A 190 -36.34 27.29 -13.61
CA PRO A 190 -35.87 28.61 -14.03
C PRO A 190 -35.15 29.40 -12.92
N TYR A 191 -34.03 30.02 -13.27
CA TYR A 191 -33.46 31.16 -12.53
C TYR A 191 -33.85 32.48 -13.22
N PRO A 192 -34.15 33.57 -12.48
CA PRO A 192 -34.45 34.88 -13.07
C PRO A 192 -33.18 35.67 -13.44
N PRO A 193 -33.26 36.57 -14.43
CA PRO A 193 -32.11 37.30 -14.99
C PRO A 193 -31.74 38.57 -14.20
N PRO A 194 -30.51 39.10 -14.40
CA PRO A 194 -30.04 40.33 -13.75
C PRO A 194 -30.42 41.57 -14.56
N ALA A 195 -30.95 42.59 -13.88
CA ALA A 195 -31.10 43.94 -14.41
C ALA A 195 -30.38 44.93 -13.47
N GLY A 196 -29.57 45.81 -14.07
CA GLY A 196 -28.75 46.81 -13.37
C GLY A 196 -29.54 48.05 -12.91
N PRO A 197 -29.01 49.27 -13.13
CA PRO A 197 -28.01 49.88 -12.25
C PRO A 197 -28.44 51.28 -11.77
N PHE A 198 -28.07 51.70 -10.55
CA PHE A 198 -28.26 53.07 -10.02
C PHE A 198 -27.20 53.39 -8.92
N PRO A 199 -27.08 54.63 -8.40
CA PRO A 199 -26.12 55.63 -8.85
C PRO A 199 -25.31 56.24 -7.67
N ALA A 200 -24.69 57.40 -7.91
CA ALA A 200 -23.73 58.08 -7.03
C ALA A 200 -24.26 58.58 -5.66
N THR A 201 -23.34 58.51 -4.71
CA THR A 201 -23.14 59.24 -3.44
C THR A 201 -24.11 60.36 -3.03
N THR A 202 -24.68 60.24 -1.82
CA THR A 202 -24.86 61.35 -0.86
C THR A 202 -24.89 60.82 0.58
N SER A 203 -24.09 61.47 1.42
CA SER A 203 -24.10 61.60 2.89
C SER A 203 -25.38 61.21 3.67
N THR A 204 -25.29 60.52 4.81
CA THR A 204 -25.11 61.05 6.20
C THR A 204 -25.38 59.95 7.25
N GLN A 205 -24.44 59.81 8.18
CA GLN A 205 -24.52 59.39 9.59
C GLN A 205 -25.71 58.56 10.15
N HIS A 206 -25.40 57.39 10.74
CA HIS A 206 -25.40 57.13 12.20
C HIS A 206 -25.40 55.61 12.49
N TYR A 207 -24.31 55.09 13.09
CA TYR A 207 -24.34 53.88 13.91
C TYR A 207 -23.39 54.07 15.12
N PRO A 208 -23.78 53.63 16.33
CA PRO A 208 -22.97 53.82 17.53
C PRO A 208 -21.76 52.89 17.55
N SER A 209 -20.70 53.40 18.16
CA SER A 209 -19.42 52.74 18.40
C SER A 209 -19.55 51.50 19.31
N GLN A 210 -19.13 50.34 18.79
CA GLN A 210 -18.72 49.18 19.59
C GLN A 210 -17.19 49.16 19.76
N PRO A 211 -16.67 48.68 20.91
CA PRO A 211 -15.24 48.71 21.22
C PRO A 211 -14.45 47.71 20.35
N PRO A 212 -13.13 47.91 20.20
CA PRO A 212 -12.30 47.07 19.35
C PRO A 212 -12.26 45.65 19.93
N VAL A 213 -12.84 44.69 19.19
CA VAL A 213 -12.65 43.27 19.49
C VAL A 213 -11.21 42.94 19.13
N THR A 214 -10.41 42.77 20.17
CA THR A 214 -9.11 42.12 20.20
C THR A 214 -9.13 40.88 19.32
N THR A 215 -8.12 40.77 18.46
CA THR A 215 -7.81 39.59 17.66
C THR A 215 -7.85 38.32 18.52
N VAL A 216 -8.95 37.57 18.43
CA VAL A 216 -8.97 36.19 18.92
C VAL A 216 -8.12 35.41 17.93
N ALA A 217 -6.95 34.96 18.39
CA ALA A 217 -6.11 34.05 17.64
C ALA A 217 -6.96 32.88 17.16
N ASP A 218 -6.94 32.63 15.85
CA ASP A 218 -7.62 31.51 15.19
C ASP A 218 -6.98 30.21 15.73
N GLY A 219 -7.58 29.66 16.79
CA GLY A 219 -7.14 28.45 17.49
C GLY A 219 -7.44 27.18 16.70
N ARG A 220 -6.96 27.10 15.46
CA ARG A 220 -7.07 25.87 14.66
C ARG A 220 -6.34 24.75 15.38
N ARG A 221 -7.12 23.80 15.92
CA ARG A 221 -6.63 22.56 16.53
C ARG A 221 -5.67 21.90 15.52
N LYS A 222 -4.43 21.70 15.90
CA LYS A 222 -3.41 21.10 15.01
C LYS A 222 -3.85 19.67 14.66
N GLN A 223 -3.89 19.34 13.37
CA GLN A 223 -4.16 17.99 12.87
C GLN A 223 -3.21 16.98 13.53
N LYS A 224 -3.76 16.02 14.28
CA LYS A 224 -2.96 14.99 14.96
C LYS A 224 -2.29 14.05 13.97
N GLN A 225 -1.08 13.60 14.28
CA GLN A 225 -0.35 12.61 13.50
C GLN A 225 -0.45 11.25 14.19
N VAL A 226 -0.99 10.25 13.51
CA VAL A 226 -1.16 8.89 14.04
C VAL A 226 -0.30 7.94 13.24
N TRP A 227 0.64 7.26 13.90
CA TRP A 227 1.45 6.22 13.26
C TRP A 227 0.97 4.85 13.70
N ILE A 228 0.73 3.95 12.76
CA ILE A 228 0.34 2.56 13.04
C ILE A 228 1.44 1.66 12.50
N CYS A 229 2.28 1.13 13.39
CA CYS A 229 3.46 0.36 13.05
C CYS A 229 3.29 -1.10 13.42
N GLY A 230 3.67 -2.01 12.52
CA GLY A 230 3.58 -3.43 12.80
C GLY A 230 3.92 -4.34 11.63
N HIS A 231 3.72 -5.63 11.83
CA HIS A 231 4.00 -6.63 10.80
C HIS A 231 2.86 -6.76 9.77
N SER A 232 2.73 -7.95 9.18
CA SER A 232 1.70 -8.32 8.21
C SER A 232 0.26 -7.93 8.58
N TYR A 233 -0.11 -7.88 9.86
CA TYR A 233 -1.48 -7.54 10.27
C TYR A 233 -1.78 -6.07 9.99
N VAL A 234 -0.85 -5.17 10.31
CA VAL A 234 -0.94 -3.74 9.99
C VAL A 234 -0.92 -3.50 8.48
N PHE A 235 -0.08 -4.25 7.75
CA PHE A 235 -0.04 -4.18 6.29
C PHE A 235 -1.39 -4.55 5.66
N TRP A 236 -1.99 -5.66 6.09
CA TRP A 236 -3.29 -6.11 5.57
C TRP A 236 -4.45 -5.27 6.07
N ALA A 237 -4.37 -4.74 7.29
CA ALA A 237 -5.33 -3.79 7.85
C ALA A 237 -5.47 -2.55 6.98
N GLU A 238 -4.36 -1.95 6.53
CA GLU A 238 -4.37 -0.83 5.59
C GLU A 238 -5.06 -1.20 4.27
N LYS A 239 -4.68 -2.35 3.68
CA LYS A 239 -5.27 -2.80 2.40
C LYS A 239 -6.76 -3.04 2.53
N ARG A 240 -7.18 -3.67 3.63
CA ARG A 240 -8.59 -3.92 3.90
C ARG A 240 -9.36 -2.62 4.13
N ALA A 241 -8.77 -1.65 4.80
CA ALA A 241 -9.40 -0.36 5.06
C ALA A 241 -9.71 0.41 3.75
N LEU A 242 -8.91 0.25 2.70
CA LEU A 242 -9.18 0.83 1.37
C LEU A 242 -10.46 0.29 0.71
N GLU A 243 -10.89 -0.92 1.07
CA GLU A 243 -12.09 -1.59 0.54
C GLU A 243 -13.35 -1.30 1.38
N ARG A 244 -13.21 -0.56 2.49
CA ARG A 244 -14.30 -0.26 3.42
C ARG A 244 -14.70 1.22 3.37
N SER A 245 -15.94 1.51 3.78
CA SER A 245 -16.50 2.86 3.77
C SER A 245 -15.74 3.85 4.65
N PHE A 246 -15.13 3.37 5.74
CA PHE A 246 -14.29 4.17 6.63
C PHE A 246 -12.91 4.51 6.04
N GLY A 247 -12.51 3.85 4.95
CA GLY A 247 -11.26 4.14 4.24
C GLY A 247 -9.99 3.92 5.07
N PRO A 248 -8.81 4.26 4.53
CA PRO A 248 -7.53 4.10 5.22
C PRO A 248 -7.36 5.07 6.42
N GLN A 249 -8.28 6.01 6.62
CA GLN A 249 -8.32 6.86 7.81
C GLN A 249 -9.16 6.28 8.95
N LEU A 250 -9.74 5.07 8.78
CA LEU A 250 -10.59 4.43 9.79
C LEU A 250 -11.70 5.37 10.29
N GLY A 251 -12.32 6.12 9.37
CA GLY A 251 -13.42 7.05 9.70
C GLY A 251 -12.98 8.37 10.34
N ILE A 252 -11.70 8.52 10.70
CA ILE A 252 -11.15 9.75 11.28
C ILE A 252 -11.10 10.83 10.19
N ARG A 253 -11.66 12.00 10.50
CA ARG A 253 -11.69 13.12 9.57
C ARG A 253 -10.28 13.68 9.43
N LEU A 254 -9.89 14.03 8.20
CA LEU A 254 -8.55 14.54 7.92
C LEU A 254 -8.23 15.81 8.73
N GLU A 255 -9.21 16.64 9.08
CA GLU A 255 -8.96 17.82 9.92
C GLU A 255 -8.58 17.48 11.37
N ASP A 256 -9.10 16.36 11.89
CA ASP A 256 -8.86 15.91 13.26
C ASP A 256 -7.53 15.16 13.36
N GLY A 257 -7.22 14.30 12.38
CA GLY A 257 -5.96 13.57 12.35
C GLY A 257 -5.62 12.92 11.01
N LYS A 258 -4.35 12.55 10.86
CA LYS A 258 -3.81 11.83 9.70
C LYS A 258 -3.12 10.55 10.12
N LEU A 259 -3.62 9.42 9.63
CA LEU A 259 -3.04 8.10 9.84
C LEU A 259 -1.92 7.82 8.83
N HIS A 260 -0.86 7.20 9.34
CA HIS A 260 0.29 6.72 8.58
C HIS A 260 0.49 5.24 8.90
N TRP A 261 0.24 4.38 7.92
CA TRP A 261 0.40 2.93 8.04
C TRP A 261 1.84 2.53 7.75
N LEU A 262 2.51 1.97 8.75
CA LEU A 262 3.91 1.53 8.71
C LEU A 262 3.96 0.00 8.82
N GLY A 263 3.14 -0.68 8.00
CA GLY A 263 3.04 -2.14 7.97
C GLY A 263 4.14 -2.79 7.12
N LYS A 264 4.95 -3.67 7.72
CA LYS A 264 6.00 -4.42 7.01
C LYS A 264 5.84 -5.93 7.23
N SER A 265 5.56 -6.68 6.17
CA SER A 265 5.43 -8.14 6.27
C SER A 265 6.68 -8.80 6.87
N GLY A 266 6.49 -9.79 7.74
CA GLY A 266 7.59 -10.53 8.40
C GLY A 266 8.43 -9.71 9.40
N MET A 267 8.03 -8.47 9.72
CA MET A 267 8.77 -7.63 10.66
C MET A 267 8.86 -8.29 12.05
N THR A 268 10.06 -8.28 12.62
CA THR A 268 10.40 -8.74 13.98
C THR A 268 10.66 -7.54 14.89
N TRP A 269 10.69 -7.77 16.20
CA TRP A 269 10.80 -6.70 17.19
C TRP A 269 12.04 -5.82 17.01
N ASP A 270 13.20 -6.41 16.71
CA ASP A 270 14.47 -5.65 16.51
C ASP A 270 14.39 -4.60 15.40
N GLN A 271 13.45 -4.76 14.47
CA GLN A 271 13.28 -3.82 13.37
C GLN A 271 12.42 -2.60 13.76
N LEU A 272 11.77 -2.60 14.93
CA LEU A 272 10.86 -1.54 15.37
C LEU A 272 11.52 -0.17 15.46
N ILE A 273 12.56 -0.05 16.29
CA ILE A 273 13.26 1.22 16.50
C ILE A 273 13.85 1.76 15.18
N PRO A 274 14.62 0.97 14.40
CA PRO A 274 15.13 1.45 13.12
C PRO A 274 14.04 1.95 12.17
N THR A 275 12.89 1.27 12.11
CA THR A 275 11.76 1.64 11.24
C THR A 275 11.14 2.97 11.67
N LEU A 276 10.91 3.16 12.97
CA LEU A 276 10.31 4.40 13.48
C LEU A 276 11.27 5.58 13.36
N LEU A 277 12.56 5.39 13.66
CA LEU A 277 13.57 6.44 13.50
C LEU A 277 13.79 6.83 12.04
N HIS A 278 13.70 5.87 11.11
CA HIS A 278 13.72 6.18 9.68
C HIS A 278 12.50 6.99 9.26
N THR A 279 11.31 6.60 9.74
CA THR A 279 10.04 7.29 9.45
C THR A 279 10.06 8.73 9.96
N ARG A 280 10.61 8.96 11.15
CA ARG A 280 10.80 10.28 11.77
C ARG A 280 11.60 11.26 10.92
N ARG A 281 12.44 10.78 9.99
CA ARG A 281 13.17 11.66 9.06
C ARG A 281 12.29 12.29 7.98
N ARG A 282 11.08 11.75 7.78
CA ARG A 282 10.18 12.10 6.67
C ARG A 282 8.82 12.60 7.14
N LEU A 283 8.40 12.20 8.33
CA LEU A 283 7.10 12.55 8.90
C LEU A 283 7.28 13.31 10.22
N PRO A 284 6.35 14.23 10.58
CA PRO A 284 6.34 14.83 11.90
C PRO A 284 6.16 13.76 12.98
N ASP A 285 6.70 14.02 14.18
CA ASP A 285 6.53 13.13 15.32
C ASP A 285 5.04 12.83 15.56
N PRO A 286 4.68 11.57 15.85
CA PRO A 286 3.29 11.18 16.06
C PRO A 286 2.75 11.81 17.34
N ASP A 287 1.47 12.14 17.38
CA ASP A 287 0.74 12.38 18.62
C ASP A 287 0.25 11.04 19.22
N VAL A 288 0.01 10.04 18.36
CA VAL A 288 -0.37 8.67 18.74
C VAL A 288 0.49 7.67 17.96
N LEU A 289 1.14 6.74 18.66
CA LEU A 289 1.95 5.68 18.06
C LEU A 289 1.39 4.31 18.46
N VAL A 290 0.68 3.67 17.53
CA VAL A 290 0.17 2.31 17.66
C VAL A 290 1.26 1.31 17.24
N ILE A 291 1.50 0.30 18.06
CA ILE A 291 2.48 -0.75 17.82
C ILE A 291 1.77 -2.10 17.89
N HIS A 292 1.72 -2.81 16.75
CA HIS A 292 1.26 -4.20 16.64
C HIS A 292 2.40 -5.08 16.13
N LEU A 293 3.24 -5.58 17.05
CA LEU A 293 4.46 -6.32 16.71
C LEU A 293 4.80 -7.36 17.78
N GLY A 294 5.84 -8.19 17.59
CA GLY A 294 6.29 -9.18 18.57
C GLY A 294 5.72 -10.58 18.38
N GLY A 295 4.64 -10.75 17.62
CA GLY A 295 4.06 -12.07 17.34
C GLY A 295 5.00 -13.01 16.55
N ASN A 296 5.95 -12.46 15.78
CA ASN A 296 6.95 -13.26 15.06
C ASN A 296 8.16 -13.65 15.93
N ASP A 297 8.31 -12.99 17.07
CA ASP A 297 9.41 -13.18 18.03
C ASP A 297 9.04 -14.17 19.14
N LEU A 298 7.74 -14.46 19.31
CA LEU A 298 7.26 -15.44 20.28
C LEU A 298 7.92 -16.80 20.01
N GLY A 299 8.42 -17.44 21.07
CA GLY A 299 9.05 -18.75 21.00
C GLY A 299 10.45 -18.78 20.37
N THR A 300 11.01 -17.63 19.95
CA THR A 300 12.41 -17.57 19.49
C THR A 300 13.42 -17.56 20.65
N ASP A 301 13.02 -16.95 21.76
CA ASP A 301 13.77 -16.85 23.01
C ASP A 301 12.81 -17.00 24.21
N SER A 302 13.35 -16.90 25.43
CA SER A 302 12.51 -16.97 26.63
C SER A 302 11.56 -15.77 26.69
N ASN A 303 10.32 -15.98 27.14
CA ASN A 303 9.35 -14.89 27.31
C ASN A 303 9.91 -13.74 28.17
N MET A 304 10.74 -14.05 29.17
CA MET A 304 11.36 -13.04 30.03
C MET A 304 12.36 -12.17 29.27
N THR A 305 13.19 -12.78 28.42
CA THR A 305 14.14 -12.08 27.55
C THR A 305 13.40 -11.15 26.59
N LEU A 306 12.39 -11.69 25.89
CA LEU A 306 11.56 -10.92 24.97
C LEU A 306 10.88 -9.73 25.68
N ILE A 307 10.23 -9.98 26.82
CA ILE A 307 9.55 -8.94 27.61
C ILE A 307 10.53 -7.85 28.05
N HIS A 308 11.71 -8.23 28.56
CA HIS A 308 12.70 -7.25 29.03
C HIS A 308 13.14 -6.33 27.89
N ARG A 309 13.42 -6.92 26.73
CA ARG A 309 13.85 -6.21 25.52
C ARG A 309 12.76 -5.28 25.00
N MET A 310 11.52 -5.77 24.91
CA MET A 310 10.36 -4.96 24.52
C MET A 310 10.13 -3.76 25.47
N LYS A 311 10.21 -3.97 26.79
CA LYS A 311 10.05 -2.89 27.77
C LYS A 311 11.15 -1.83 27.65
N LYS A 312 12.40 -2.26 27.47
CA LYS A 312 13.54 -1.36 27.24
C LYS A 312 13.30 -0.48 26.02
N ASP A 313 12.90 -1.08 24.91
CA ASP A 313 12.68 -0.37 23.65
C ASP A 313 11.45 0.56 23.72
N LEU A 314 10.36 0.13 24.34
CA LEU A 314 9.17 0.96 24.56
C LEU A 314 9.47 2.15 25.49
N GLY A 315 10.27 1.94 26.54
CA GLY A 315 10.76 3.02 27.41
C GLY A 315 11.61 4.02 26.65
N TYR A 316 12.50 3.54 25.76
CA TYR A 316 13.29 4.39 24.88
C TYR A 316 12.41 5.17 23.88
N LEU A 317 11.41 4.53 23.27
CA LEU A 317 10.46 5.19 22.38
C LEU A 317 9.68 6.30 23.10
N LYS A 318 9.28 6.09 24.37
CA LYS A 318 8.62 7.14 25.17
C LYS A 318 9.53 8.34 25.41
N GLN A 319 10.85 8.13 25.53
CA GLN A 319 11.82 9.21 25.66
C GLN A 319 12.06 9.97 24.34
N ILE A 320 12.06 9.28 23.20
CA ILE A 320 12.19 9.88 21.87
C ILE A 320 10.94 10.68 21.51
N PHE A 321 9.78 10.07 21.70
CA PHE A 321 8.48 10.55 21.30
C PHE A 321 7.70 11.06 22.53
N LYS A 322 8.25 12.10 23.17
CA LYS A 322 7.80 12.56 24.51
C LYS A 322 6.32 12.94 24.57
N ASN A 323 5.82 13.55 23.51
CA ASN A 323 4.44 14.04 23.43
C ASN A 323 3.46 13.00 22.88
N SER A 324 3.95 11.82 22.51
CA SER A 324 3.13 10.78 21.91
C SER A 324 2.49 9.90 22.97
N ILE A 325 1.25 9.50 22.72
CA ILE A 325 0.59 8.41 23.43
C ILE A 325 1.04 7.11 22.76
N LEU A 326 1.72 6.24 23.51
CA LEU A 326 2.05 4.89 23.03
C LEU A 326 0.83 4.00 23.19
N VAL A 327 0.48 3.32 22.10
CA VAL A 327 -0.66 2.41 22.06
C VAL A 327 -0.16 1.02 21.70
N TRP A 328 -0.31 0.08 22.62
CA TRP A 328 0.04 -1.32 22.36
C TRP A 328 -1.17 -2.06 21.84
N SER A 329 -1.08 -2.60 20.63
CA SER A 329 -2.10 -3.50 20.09
C SER A 329 -1.66 -4.93 20.40
N ASP A 330 -2.48 -5.61 21.21
CA ASP A 330 -2.17 -6.94 21.69
C ASP A 330 -1.81 -7.89 20.55
N ILE A 331 -0.82 -8.76 20.77
CA ILE A 331 -0.49 -9.81 19.80
C ILE A 331 -1.74 -10.68 19.63
N VAL A 332 -2.25 -10.77 18.40
CA VAL A 332 -3.44 -11.54 18.04
C VAL A 332 -3.09 -13.05 18.09
N PRO A 333 -4.01 -13.91 18.58
CA PRO A 333 -3.81 -15.37 18.52
C PRO A 333 -3.64 -15.87 17.08
N ARG A 334 -2.96 -17.01 16.92
CA ARG A 334 -2.76 -17.66 15.61
C ARG A 334 -3.11 -19.14 15.73
N LYS A 335 -3.73 -19.70 14.68
CA LYS A 335 -3.96 -21.16 14.59
C LYS A 335 -2.66 -21.90 14.37
N VAL A 336 -1.71 -21.28 13.67
CA VAL A 336 -0.37 -21.81 13.40
C VAL A 336 0.68 -20.80 13.82
N TRP A 337 1.73 -21.29 14.48
CA TRP A 337 2.92 -20.53 14.84
C TRP A 337 4.10 -21.05 14.01
N ASN A 338 5.04 -20.18 13.68
CA ASN A 338 6.18 -20.55 12.84
C ASN A 338 7.21 -21.41 13.59
N GLN A 339 7.18 -21.36 14.92
CA GLN A 339 8.05 -22.12 15.80
C GLN A 339 7.55 -23.55 15.95
N GLU A 340 8.46 -24.52 16.05
CA GLU A 340 8.18 -25.94 16.27
C GLU A 340 7.71 -26.25 17.71
N LEU A 341 7.02 -25.30 18.36
CA LEU A 341 6.48 -25.45 19.70
C LEU A 341 4.97 -25.74 19.64
N PRO A 342 4.44 -26.56 20.56
CA PRO A 342 3.00 -26.81 20.67
C PRO A 342 2.18 -25.52 20.73
N ALA A 343 1.09 -25.45 19.95
CA ALA A 343 0.25 -24.26 19.85
C ALA A 343 -0.28 -23.75 21.21
N PHE A 344 -0.56 -24.64 22.16
CA PHE A 344 -1.02 -24.24 23.49
C PHE A 344 0.06 -23.51 24.30
N LEU A 345 1.35 -23.87 24.12
CA LEU A 345 2.47 -23.16 24.76
C LEU A 345 2.66 -21.78 24.12
N MET A 346 2.48 -21.69 22.80
CA MET A 346 2.54 -20.42 22.09
C MET A 346 1.43 -19.46 22.53
N GLU A 347 0.20 -19.95 22.71
CA GLU A 347 -0.89 -19.13 23.27
C GLU A 347 -0.62 -18.70 24.71
N LYS A 348 -0.04 -19.57 25.55
CA LYS A 348 0.38 -19.20 26.92
C LYS A 348 1.47 -18.13 26.90
N SER A 349 2.44 -18.27 25.99
CA SER A 349 3.50 -17.28 25.77
C SER A 349 2.93 -15.93 25.34
N ARG A 350 2.09 -15.90 24.30
CA ARG A 350 1.38 -14.72 23.81
C ARG A 350 0.64 -13.98 24.92
N ARG A 351 -0.19 -14.70 25.70
CA ARG A 351 -0.96 -14.11 26.81
C ARG A 351 -0.04 -13.50 27.87
N LYS A 352 1.06 -14.18 28.21
CA LYS A 352 2.05 -13.69 29.19
C LYS A 352 2.74 -12.41 28.69
N VAL A 353 3.13 -12.36 27.41
CA VAL A 353 3.75 -11.17 26.81
C VAL A 353 2.76 -10.01 26.76
N ASN A 354 1.55 -10.22 26.22
CA ASN A 354 0.51 -9.17 26.18
C ASN A 354 0.20 -8.61 27.57
N GLN A 355 0.03 -9.48 28.59
CA GLN A 355 -0.20 -9.04 29.95
C GLN A 355 0.95 -8.18 30.50
N ALA A 356 2.19 -8.63 30.31
CA ALA A 356 3.37 -7.95 30.86
C ALA A 356 3.67 -6.61 30.15
N ILE A 357 3.48 -6.55 28.83
CA ILE A 357 3.69 -5.35 28.02
C ILE A 357 2.53 -4.38 28.18
N GLY A 358 1.28 -4.87 28.16
CA GLY A 358 0.11 -4.04 28.40
C GLY A 358 0.16 -3.34 29.75
N ARG A 359 0.53 -4.04 30.83
CA ARG A 359 0.73 -3.41 32.14
C ARG A 359 1.80 -2.31 32.10
N PHE A 360 2.94 -2.60 31.48
CA PHE A 360 4.02 -1.62 31.36
C PHE A 360 3.62 -0.39 30.53
N ILE A 361 2.83 -0.58 29.48
CA ILE A 361 2.30 0.51 28.65
C ILE A 361 1.40 1.43 29.47
N TYR A 362 0.52 0.88 30.32
CA TYR A 362 -0.25 1.68 31.27
C TYR A 362 0.65 2.41 32.28
N ASP A 363 1.68 1.74 32.82
CA ASP A 363 2.60 2.34 33.79
C ASP A 363 3.35 3.56 33.22
N ILE A 364 3.57 3.62 31.89
CA ILE A 364 4.21 4.76 31.20
C ILE A 364 3.20 5.75 30.57
N GLY A 365 1.92 5.65 30.93
CA GLY A 365 0.86 6.56 30.48
C GLY A 365 0.36 6.32 29.05
N GLY A 366 0.56 5.12 28.52
CA GLY A 366 -0.01 4.67 27.25
C GLY A 366 -1.36 3.94 27.42
N THR A 367 -1.86 3.37 26.33
CA THR A 367 -3.09 2.56 26.34
C THR A 367 -2.92 1.27 25.51
N VAL A 368 -3.86 0.35 25.65
CA VAL A 368 -3.83 -0.98 25.02
C VAL A 368 -5.09 -1.21 24.21
N ILE A 369 -4.92 -1.69 22.98
CA ILE A 369 -5.99 -2.21 22.13
C ILE A 369 -6.03 -3.72 22.32
N ARG A 370 -7.17 -4.21 22.81
CA ARG A 370 -7.43 -5.65 22.95
C ARG A 370 -8.22 -6.16 21.76
N HIS A 371 -7.97 -7.42 21.42
CA HIS A 371 -8.62 -8.10 20.30
C HIS A 371 -9.44 -9.29 20.80
N ASP A 372 -10.32 -9.04 21.78
CA ASP A 372 -11.02 -10.09 22.54
C ASP A 372 -12.00 -10.90 21.67
N THR A 373 -12.44 -10.34 20.55
CA THR A 373 -13.34 -10.96 19.56
C THR A 373 -12.61 -11.84 18.55
N LEU A 374 -11.29 -11.69 18.39
CA LEU A 374 -10.46 -12.51 17.50
C LEU A 374 -10.09 -13.84 18.16
N VAL A 375 -11.08 -14.71 18.40
CA VAL A 375 -10.90 -16.01 19.07
C VAL A 375 -10.71 -17.15 18.06
N LEU A 376 -9.79 -18.08 18.35
CA LEU A 376 -9.41 -19.17 17.44
C LEU A 376 -10.56 -20.10 17.04
N GLN A 377 -11.56 -20.22 17.92
CA GLN A 377 -12.75 -21.04 17.71
C GLN A 377 -13.78 -20.40 16.76
N SER A 378 -13.71 -19.09 16.54
CA SER A 378 -14.66 -18.40 15.67
C SER A 378 -14.41 -18.80 14.21
N PRO A 379 -15.43 -19.38 13.52
CA PRO A 379 -15.29 -19.75 12.13
C PRO A 379 -15.08 -18.50 11.27
N GLY A 380 -14.18 -18.62 10.29
CA GLY A 380 -14.00 -17.58 9.28
C GLY A 380 -13.24 -16.33 9.69
N LEU A 381 -12.67 -16.23 10.91
CA LEU A 381 -11.86 -15.07 11.30
C LEU A 381 -10.39 -15.17 10.88
N PHE A 382 -9.86 -16.38 10.73
CA PHE A 382 -8.47 -16.62 10.35
C PHE A 382 -8.38 -17.15 8.93
N HIS A 383 -7.33 -16.75 8.22
CA HIS A 383 -6.98 -17.29 6.91
C HIS A 383 -6.70 -18.80 7.02
N LEU A 384 -6.80 -19.52 5.90
CA LEU A 384 -6.61 -20.98 5.85
C LEU A 384 -5.22 -21.42 6.34
N ASN A 385 -4.20 -20.60 6.08
CA ASN A 385 -2.84 -20.81 6.60
C ASN A 385 -2.71 -20.72 8.12
N GLY A 386 -3.73 -20.22 8.82
CA GLY A 386 -3.78 -20.13 10.27
C GLY A 386 -2.86 -19.08 10.92
N VAL A 387 -2.06 -18.34 10.16
CA VAL A 387 -1.14 -17.31 10.67
C VAL A 387 -1.74 -15.91 10.55
N LEU A 388 -2.45 -15.64 9.45
CA LEU A 388 -3.08 -14.35 9.18
C LEU A 388 -4.56 -14.34 9.53
N LEU A 389 -5.09 -13.13 9.65
CA LEU A 389 -6.53 -12.92 9.66
C LEU A 389 -7.10 -13.10 8.25
N SER A 390 -8.33 -13.59 8.20
CA SER A 390 -9.17 -13.51 7.01
C SER A 390 -9.55 -12.05 6.74
N GLU A 391 -10.29 -11.81 5.65
CA GLU A 391 -10.93 -10.52 5.41
C GLU A 391 -11.83 -10.09 6.59
N SER A 392 -12.72 -10.96 7.07
CA SER A 392 -13.62 -10.68 8.20
C SER A 392 -12.86 -10.45 9.51
N GLY A 393 -11.79 -11.22 9.76
CA GLY A 393 -10.93 -11.00 10.92
C GLY A 393 -10.18 -9.67 10.84
N THR A 394 -9.75 -9.28 9.64
CA THR A 394 -9.09 -7.99 9.40
C THR A 394 -10.05 -6.83 9.58
N ASP A 395 -11.33 -7.00 9.23
CA ASP A 395 -12.37 -6.01 9.53
C ASP A 395 -12.52 -5.79 11.03
N ILE A 396 -12.59 -6.87 11.82
CA ILE A 396 -12.63 -6.79 13.29
C ILE A 396 -11.38 -6.08 13.83
N PHE A 397 -10.19 -6.44 13.34
CA PHE A 397 -8.94 -5.80 13.75
C PHE A 397 -8.97 -4.28 13.47
N ASN A 398 -9.47 -3.86 12.31
CA ASN A 398 -9.64 -2.45 11.97
C ASN A 398 -10.66 -1.74 12.86
N LEU A 399 -11.76 -2.40 13.22
CA LEU A 399 -12.76 -1.86 14.15
C LEU A 399 -12.19 -1.67 15.57
N ASP A 400 -11.38 -2.62 16.05
CA ASP A 400 -10.70 -2.50 17.34
C ASP A 400 -9.71 -1.31 17.34
N LEU A 401 -8.97 -1.13 16.23
CA LEU A 401 -8.09 0.04 16.06
C LEU A 401 -8.89 1.34 16.06
N MET A 402 -9.95 1.40 15.26
CA MET A 402 -10.83 2.55 15.13
C MET A 402 -11.41 2.97 16.49
N GLY A 403 -11.98 2.03 17.23
CA GLY A 403 -12.64 2.32 18.51
C GLY A 403 -11.72 2.96 19.54
N VAL A 404 -10.43 2.63 19.56
CA VAL A 404 -9.46 3.30 20.45
C VAL A 404 -8.96 4.60 19.84
N LEU A 405 -8.67 4.65 18.54
CA LEU A 405 -8.16 5.86 17.90
C LEU A 405 -9.15 7.02 17.91
N GLU A 406 -10.46 6.76 17.80
CA GLU A 406 -11.52 7.77 17.93
C GLU A 406 -11.52 8.47 19.30
N THR A 407 -11.03 7.80 20.35
CA THR A 407 -10.93 8.41 21.69
C THR A 407 -9.65 9.24 21.87
N LEU A 408 -8.64 9.01 21.02
CA LEU A 408 -7.31 9.61 21.13
C LEU A 408 -7.09 10.76 20.15
N VAL A 409 -7.85 10.82 19.05
CA VAL A 409 -7.81 11.89 18.05
C VAL A 409 -8.90 12.90 18.36
#